data_AF-A0AAW2E0M2-F1
#
_entry.id   AF-A0AAW2E0M2-F1
#
_cell.length_a   1.000
_cell.length_b   1.000
_cell.length_c   1.000
_cell.angle_alpha   90.00
_cell.angle_beta   90.00
_cell.angle_gamma   90.00
#
_symmetry.space_group_name_H-M   'P 1'
#
loop_
_entity.id
_entity.type
_entity.pdbx_description
1 polymer ?
#
loop_
_entity_poly.entity_id
_entity_poly.type
_entity_poly.pdbx_seq_one_letter_code
_entity_poly.pdbx_strand_id
1 'polypeptide(L)'
;MLHAKTPLVKTLLSIGGGASDPTVFSKMAIRKYLDWVSPMCFDYHGKGDKLTGEHSALDDHKSNISTYFGIGSWIQAGVPSHKLVMGLPLYGKTWKLQDPEVNGIGAPAIGVRPRVDGMLDHYHILDFNNKNKTTIVFDTETMSYYSYVGDSRKGMMMSGR
;
A
#
# COMPACT_ATOMS: atom_id res chain seq x y z
N MET A 1 -49.79 -9.78 -3.36
CA MET A 1 -48.62 -9.34 -2.56
C MET A 1 -47.41 -9.30 -3.48
N LEU A 2 -46.91 -8.11 -3.81
CA LEU A 2 -45.78 -7.93 -4.74
C LEU A 2 -44.48 -8.41 -4.09
N HIS A 3 -43.78 -9.27 -4.84
CA HIS A 3 -42.44 -9.79 -4.57
C HIS A 3 -41.40 -8.67 -4.44
N ALA A 4 -40.36 -8.98 -3.66
CA ALA A 4 -39.18 -8.21 -3.30
C ALA A 4 -38.72 -7.11 -4.28
N LYS A 5 -38.56 -5.89 -3.76
CA LYS A 5 -37.64 -4.88 -4.32
C LYS A 5 -36.29 -5.02 -3.63
N THR A 6 -35.39 -5.84 -4.18
CA THR A 6 -33.95 -5.66 -3.98
C THR A 6 -33.56 -4.34 -4.64
N PRO A 7 -33.00 -3.34 -3.94
CA PRO A 7 -32.34 -2.26 -4.63
C PRO A 7 -31.09 -2.84 -5.30
N LEU A 8 -30.98 -2.68 -6.61
CA LEU A 8 -29.84 -3.05 -7.46
C LEU A 8 -28.65 -2.08 -7.26
N VAL A 9 -28.36 -1.68 -6.02
CA VAL A 9 -27.25 -0.77 -5.72
C VAL A 9 -26.30 -1.48 -4.78
N LYS A 10 -25.19 -1.98 -5.34
CA LYS A 10 -24.07 -2.49 -4.55
C LYS A 10 -23.31 -1.31 -3.98
N THR A 11 -23.33 -1.14 -2.67
CA THR A 11 -22.68 0.00 -2.01
C THR A 11 -21.30 -0.42 -1.54
N LEU A 12 -20.27 0.23 -2.11
CA LEU A 12 -18.86 0.04 -1.76
C LEU A 12 -18.35 1.29 -1.07
N LEU A 13 -17.71 1.11 0.09
CA LEU A 13 -17.00 2.18 0.77
C LEU A 13 -15.49 1.87 0.76
N SER A 14 -14.70 2.79 0.20
CA SER A 14 -13.24 2.74 0.26
C SER A 14 -12.75 3.57 1.45
N ILE A 15 -11.88 2.98 2.29
CA ILE A 15 -11.51 3.56 3.59
C ILE A 15 -9.99 3.56 3.72
N GLY A 16 -9.40 4.74 3.88
CA GLY A 16 -7.96 4.91 4.02
C GLY A 16 -7.42 4.25 5.27
N GLY A 17 -6.49 3.30 5.14
CA GLY A 17 -6.13 2.39 6.23
C GLY A 17 -4.63 2.33 6.51
N GLY A 18 -4.18 3.21 7.41
CA GLY A 18 -2.94 3.07 8.18
C GLY A 18 -3.06 3.68 9.58
N ALA A 19 -3.84 4.77 9.71
CA ALA A 19 -4.08 5.50 10.96
C ALA A 19 -5.58 5.72 11.30
N SER A 20 -6.51 5.14 10.55
CA SER A 20 -7.95 5.30 10.80
C SER A 20 -8.44 4.30 11.86
N ASP A 21 -9.34 4.72 12.76
CA ASP A 21 -9.89 3.84 13.80
C ASP A 21 -10.76 2.75 13.14
N PRO A 22 -10.28 1.49 13.10
CA PRO A 22 -11.02 0.40 12.46
C PRO A 22 -12.37 0.18 13.14
N THR A 23 -12.54 0.55 14.41
CA THR A 23 -13.77 0.36 15.19
C THR A 23 -14.92 1.23 14.68
N VAL A 24 -14.65 2.50 14.36
CA VAL A 24 -15.67 3.45 13.89
C VAL A 24 -16.16 3.04 12.50
N PHE A 25 -15.24 2.72 11.62
CA PHE A 25 -15.57 2.36 10.25
C PHE A 25 -16.13 0.93 10.14
N SER A 26 -15.66 -0.02 10.96
CA SER A 26 -16.24 -1.36 11.03
C SER A 26 -17.69 -1.32 11.49
N LYS A 27 -18.07 -0.42 12.42
CA LYS A 27 -19.48 -0.23 12.79
C LYS A 27 -20.35 0.21 11.60
N MET A 28 -19.81 0.99 10.67
CA MET A 28 -20.52 1.36 9.42
C MET A 28 -20.59 0.19 8.42
N ALA A 29 -19.50 -0.57 8.30
CA ALA A 29 -19.37 -1.77 7.45
C ALA A 29 -20.28 -2.94 7.86
N ILE A 30 -20.46 -3.14 9.16
CA ILE A 30 -21.24 -4.26 9.73
C ILE A 30 -22.75 -4.02 9.55
N ARG A 31 -23.19 -2.76 9.50
CA ARG A 31 -24.62 -2.42 9.33
C ARG A 31 -25.08 -2.78 7.91
N LYS A 32 -26.39 -3.03 7.74
CA LYS A 32 -27.07 -3.48 6.50
C LYS A 32 -26.92 -2.57 5.26
N TYR A 33 -26.06 -1.56 5.31
CA TYR A 33 -25.92 -0.52 4.30
C TYR A 33 -24.80 -0.78 3.30
N LEU A 34 -23.84 -1.66 3.62
CA LEU A 34 -22.69 -1.96 2.75
C LEU A 34 -22.67 -3.44 2.36
N ASP A 35 -22.54 -3.67 1.05
CA ASP A 35 -22.34 -4.99 0.47
C ASP A 35 -20.88 -5.40 0.60
N TRP A 36 -19.98 -4.45 0.33
CA TRP A 36 -18.53 -4.63 0.37
C TRP A 36 -17.82 -3.43 0.98
N VAL A 37 -16.64 -3.68 1.53
CA VAL A 37 -15.71 -2.67 2.04
C VAL A 37 -14.35 -2.92 1.43
N SER A 38 -13.73 -1.85 0.94
CA SER A 38 -12.37 -1.90 0.41
C SER A 38 -11.44 -1.09 1.31
N PRO A 39 -10.76 -1.72 2.28
CA PRO A 39 -9.69 -1.06 3.01
C PRO A 39 -8.56 -0.69 2.03
N MET A 40 -8.06 0.55 2.11
CA MET A 40 -6.87 0.96 1.36
C MET A 40 -5.65 0.33 2.02
N CYS A 41 -5.25 -0.83 1.48
CA CYS A 41 -4.10 -1.61 1.94
C CYS A 41 -2.78 -1.11 1.31
N PHE A 42 -2.62 0.21 1.27
CA PHE A 42 -1.52 0.89 0.61
C PHE A 42 -1.31 2.28 1.21
N ASP A 43 -0.21 2.94 0.84
CA ASP A 43 0.27 4.20 1.43
C ASP A 43 0.71 4.08 2.91
N TYR A 44 1.21 2.91 3.30
CA TYR A 44 1.83 2.67 4.61
C TYR A 44 3.09 3.49 4.83
N HIS A 45 3.88 3.64 3.77
CA HIS A 45 5.11 4.41 3.73
C HIS A 45 5.09 5.36 2.54
N GLY A 46 5.76 6.50 2.66
CA GLY A 46 5.83 7.45 1.55
C GLY A 46 6.49 8.77 1.87
N LYS A 47 5.94 9.84 1.29
CA LYS A 47 6.47 11.20 1.45
C LYS A 47 6.37 11.64 2.91
N GLY A 48 7.51 11.98 3.49
CA GLY A 48 7.64 12.39 4.89
C GLY A 48 8.46 11.41 5.71
N ASP A 49 8.57 10.15 5.26
CA ASP A 49 9.40 9.15 5.90
C ASP A 49 10.88 9.45 5.65
N LYS A 50 11.67 9.33 6.73
CA LYS A 50 13.13 9.44 6.68
C LYS A 50 13.81 8.15 6.24
N LEU A 51 13.05 7.05 6.25
CA LEU A 51 13.50 5.72 5.87
C LEU A 51 12.67 5.26 4.67
N THR A 52 13.26 4.46 3.79
CA THR A 52 12.50 3.75 2.76
C THR A 52 11.60 2.70 3.41
N GLY A 53 10.46 2.42 2.78
CA GLY A 53 9.52 1.43 3.27
C GLY A 53 8.61 0.94 2.15
N GLU A 54 7.98 -0.21 2.37
CA GLU A 54 7.04 -0.76 1.40
C GLU A 54 5.65 -0.12 1.61
N HIS A 55 5.17 0.66 0.64
CA HIS A 55 3.90 1.36 0.81
C HIS A 55 2.69 0.41 0.80
N SER A 56 2.85 -0.82 0.29
CA SER A 56 1.77 -1.79 0.09
C SER A 56 2.08 -3.15 0.75
N ALA A 57 2.82 -3.14 1.86
CA ALA A 57 3.36 -4.33 2.50
C ALA A 57 2.25 -5.33 2.81
N LEU A 58 2.42 -6.60 2.38
CA LEU A 58 1.44 -7.63 2.71
C LEU A 58 1.55 -7.98 4.18
N ASP A 59 2.77 -8.18 4.63
CA ASP A 59 3.13 -8.44 6.01
C ASP A 59 4.21 -7.46 6.46
N ASP A 60 4.34 -7.31 7.76
CA ASP A 60 5.47 -6.63 8.40
C ASP A 60 5.46 -7.14 9.83
N HIS A 61 6.36 -8.08 10.16
CA HIS A 61 6.40 -8.65 11.50
C HIS A 61 7.00 -7.69 12.55
N LYS A 62 7.63 -6.60 12.10
CA LYS A 62 8.27 -5.60 12.97
C LYS A 62 7.32 -4.47 13.33
N SER A 63 6.22 -4.29 12.61
CA SER A 63 5.25 -3.21 12.85
C SER A 63 3.80 -3.67 12.70
N ASN A 64 2.87 -2.82 13.11
CA ASN A 64 1.43 -3.04 12.87
C ASN A 64 0.94 -2.33 11.60
N ILE A 65 1.85 -2.03 10.67
CA ILE A 65 1.57 -1.26 9.46
C ILE A 65 1.71 -2.19 8.25
N SER A 66 0.76 -3.11 8.11
CA SER A 66 0.72 -4.07 7.00
C SER A 66 -0.71 -4.40 6.58
N THR A 67 -0.85 -4.96 5.39
CA THR A 67 -2.15 -5.45 4.86
C THR A 67 -2.72 -6.54 5.76
N TYR A 68 -1.88 -7.47 6.21
CA TYR A 68 -2.26 -8.56 7.09
C TYR A 68 -2.83 -8.04 8.41
N PHE A 69 -2.12 -7.12 9.07
CA PHE A 69 -2.61 -6.49 10.30
C PHE A 69 -3.90 -5.69 10.06
N GLY A 70 -3.92 -4.89 8.99
CA GLY A 70 -5.07 -4.08 8.60
C GLY A 70 -6.33 -4.92 8.43
N ILE A 71 -6.32 -5.88 7.51
CA ILE A 71 -7.45 -6.80 7.28
C ILE A 71 -7.80 -7.59 8.55
N GLY A 72 -6.80 -8.04 9.31
CA GLY A 72 -7.01 -8.70 10.59
C GLY A 72 -7.79 -7.85 11.60
N SER A 73 -7.52 -6.55 11.65
CA SER A 73 -8.23 -5.61 12.54
C SER A 73 -9.70 -5.43 12.14
N TRP A 74 -10.00 -5.40 10.83
CA TRP A 74 -11.37 -5.34 10.31
C TRP A 74 -12.18 -6.58 10.67
N ILE A 75 -11.56 -7.76 10.57
CA ILE A 75 -12.18 -9.03 10.95
C ILE A 75 -12.41 -9.07 12.46
N GLN A 76 -11.42 -8.69 13.27
CA GLN A 76 -11.55 -8.62 14.74
C GLN A 76 -12.63 -7.64 15.18
N ALA A 77 -12.82 -6.54 14.45
CA ALA A 77 -13.88 -5.58 14.69
C ALA A 77 -15.28 -6.08 14.29
N GLY A 78 -15.40 -7.26 13.66
CA GLY A 78 -16.65 -7.94 13.36
C GLY A 78 -17.09 -7.90 11.89
N VAL A 79 -16.27 -7.40 10.97
CA VAL A 79 -16.59 -7.43 9.54
C VAL A 79 -16.40 -8.84 8.98
N PRO A 80 -17.43 -9.45 8.36
CA PRO A 80 -17.27 -10.74 7.72
C PRO A 80 -16.23 -10.68 6.58
N SER A 81 -15.32 -11.65 6.53
CA SER A 81 -14.23 -11.68 5.54
C SER A 81 -14.72 -11.64 4.08
N HIS A 82 -15.87 -12.24 3.77
CA HIS A 82 -16.46 -12.22 2.42
C HIS A 82 -16.98 -10.84 1.98
N LYS A 83 -17.05 -9.86 2.90
CA LYS A 83 -17.37 -8.46 2.58
C LYS A 83 -16.13 -7.60 2.36
N LEU A 84 -14.95 -8.11 2.68
CA LEU A 84 -13.69 -7.37 2.55
C LEU A 84 -13.11 -7.59 1.15
N VAL A 85 -12.79 -6.49 0.48
CA VAL A 85 -12.11 -6.47 -0.81
C VAL A 85 -10.75 -5.81 -0.59
N MET A 86 -9.66 -6.52 -0.86
CA MET A 86 -8.31 -5.96 -0.69
C MET A 86 -8.02 -4.94 -1.80
N GLY A 87 -7.67 -3.72 -1.43
CA GLY A 87 -7.17 -2.73 -2.38
C GLY A 87 -5.76 -3.08 -2.85
N LEU A 88 -5.53 -3.04 -4.17
CA LEU A 88 -4.22 -3.23 -4.78
C LEU A 88 -3.78 -1.94 -5.48
N PRO A 89 -2.64 -1.34 -5.09
CA PRO A 89 -2.16 -0.15 -5.76
C PRO A 89 -1.52 -0.50 -7.11
N LEU A 90 -1.87 0.25 -8.15
CA LEU A 90 -1.23 0.19 -9.47
C LEU A 90 -0.17 1.29 -9.63
N TYR A 91 0.44 1.67 -8.52
CA TYR A 91 1.48 2.68 -8.42
C TYR A 91 2.43 2.28 -7.30
N GLY A 92 3.60 2.89 -7.29
CA GLY A 92 4.58 2.74 -6.23
C GLY A 92 5.01 4.07 -5.64
N LYS A 93 5.69 3.98 -4.50
CA LYS A 93 6.36 5.13 -3.87
C LYS A 93 7.85 5.09 -4.14
N THR A 94 8.44 6.27 -4.21
CA THR A 94 9.84 6.51 -4.58
C THR A 94 10.56 7.33 -3.54
N TRP A 95 11.79 6.94 -3.25
CA TRP A 95 12.67 7.67 -2.35
C TRP A 95 13.93 8.15 -3.06
N LYS A 96 14.58 9.16 -2.50
CA LYS A 96 15.95 9.52 -2.83
C LYS A 96 16.83 9.02 -1.69
N LEU A 97 17.64 8.00 -1.95
CA LEU A 97 18.54 7.42 -0.95
C LEU A 97 19.58 8.45 -0.48
N GLN A 98 19.93 8.39 0.80
CA GLN A 98 21.04 9.15 1.36
C GLN A 98 22.38 8.59 0.87
N ASP A 99 22.51 7.27 0.90
CA ASP A 99 23.66 6.50 0.43
C ASP A 99 23.16 5.46 -0.60
N PRO A 100 23.60 5.49 -1.87
CA PRO A 100 23.20 4.52 -2.89
C PRO A 100 23.58 3.06 -2.57
N GLU A 101 24.61 2.85 -1.74
CA GLU A 101 25.04 1.51 -1.32
C GLU A 101 24.11 0.94 -0.24
N VAL A 102 23.35 1.79 0.45
CA VAL A 102 22.32 1.40 1.42
C VAL A 102 20.94 1.56 0.77
N ASN A 103 20.45 0.49 0.16
CA ASN A 103 19.32 0.53 -0.79
C ASN A 103 18.17 -0.45 -0.49
N GLY A 104 18.19 -1.09 0.68
CA GLY A 104 17.10 -1.98 1.12
C GLY A 104 15.89 -1.23 1.69
N ILE A 105 14.89 -2.00 2.13
CA ILE A 105 13.80 -1.52 2.99
C ILE A 105 14.41 -1.02 4.32
N GLY A 106 13.96 0.15 4.80
CA GLY A 106 14.50 0.81 5.99
C GLY A 106 15.78 1.62 5.76
N ALA A 107 16.24 1.76 4.52
CA ALA A 107 17.40 2.57 4.19
C ALA A 107 17.14 4.08 4.41
N PRO A 108 18.14 4.86 4.87
CA PRO A 108 17.99 6.30 5.02
C PRO A 108 17.69 7.01 3.69
N ALA A 109 16.66 7.86 3.69
CA ALA A 109 16.24 8.65 2.54
C ALA A 109 16.28 10.16 2.85
N ILE A 110 16.70 10.95 1.87
CA ILE A 110 16.77 12.43 1.95
C ILE A 110 15.61 13.13 1.23
N GLY A 111 14.61 12.37 0.78
CA GLY A 111 13.41 12.89 0.14
C GLY A 111 12.76 11.87 -0.79
N VAL A 112 11.86 12.34 -1.65
CA VAL A 112 11.13 11.53 -2.64
C VAL A 112 11.44 11.98 -4.07
N ARG A 113 11.21 11.11 -5.07
CA ARG A 113 11.48 11.43 -6.48
C ARG A 113 10.54 10.69 -7.45
N PRO A 114 9.59 11.37 -8.13
CA PRO A 114 9.58 12.81 -8.45
C PRO A 114 9.18 13.75 -7.29
N ARG A 115 9.59 15.03 -7.36
CA ARG A 115 9.57 15.99 -6.24
C ARG A 115 8.18 16.30 -5.62
N VAL A 116 7.07 15.98 -6.28
CA VAL A 116 5.74 16.43 -5.85
C VAL A 116 5.17 15.52 -4.76
N ASP A 117 5.15 14.22 -4.99
CA ASP A 117 4.51 13.22 -4.12
C ASP A 117 5.32 11.93 -3.96
N GLY A 118 6.38 11.75 -4.75
CA GLY A 118 7.13 10.49 -4.77
C GLY A 118 6.33 9.34 -5.35
N MET A 119 5.32 9.59 -6.16
CA MET A 119 4.48 8.53 -6.73
C MET A 119 4.87 8.27 -8.18
N LEU A 120 4.88 7.00 -8.58
CA LEU A 120 5.00 6.58 -9.97
C LEU A 120 3.98 5.49 -10.26
N ASP A 121 3.22 5.66 -11.34
CA ASP A 121 2.35 4.60 -11.84
C ASP A 121 3.16 3.39 -12.26
N HIS A 122 2.57 2.20 -12.15
CA HIS A 122 3.23 0.92 -12.45
C HIS A 122 3.90 0.92 -13.84
N TYR A 123 3.26 1.48 -14.86
CA TYR A 123 3.85 1.59 -16.20
C TYR A 123 5.14 2.43 -16.22
N HIS A 124 5.18 3.54 -15.48
CA HIS A 124 6.38 4.37 -15.38
C HIS A 124 7.50 3.68 -14.59
N ILE A 125 7.15 2.84 -13.61
CA ILE A 125 8.12 2.00 -12.89
C ILE A 125 8.76 1.00 -13.85
N LEU A 126 7.96 0.30 -14.67
CA LEU A 126 8.47 -0.65 -15.66
C LEU A 126 9.40 0.03 -16.68
N ASP A 127 8.98 1.17 -17.21
CA ASP A 127 9.77 1.95 -18.16
C ASP A 127 11.09 2.44 -17.54
N PHE A 128 11.05 2.91 -16.28
CA PHE A 128 12.25 3.31 -15.55
C PHE A 128 13.20 2.11 -15.33
N ASN A 129 12.66 0.96 -14.93
CA ASN A 129 13.43 -0.26 -14.70
C ASN A 129 14.15 -0.72 -15.96
N ASN A 130 13.44 -0.74 -17.09
CA ASN A 130 14.00 -1.09 -18.39
C ASN A 130 15.07 -0.08 -18.85
N LYS A 131 14.82 1.22 -18.70
CA LYS A 131 15.75 2.29 -19.15
C LYS A 131 17.02 2.37 -18.32
N ASN A 132 16.92 2.21 -17.00
CA ASN A 132 18.05 2.40 -16.09
C ASN A 132 18.73 1.08 -15.68
N LYS A 133 18.24 -0.08 -16.16
CA LYS A 133 18.74 -1.41 -15.79
C LYS A 133 18.81 -1.57 -14.28
N THR A 134 17.69 -1.31 -13.61
CA THR A 134 17.59 -1.39 -12.15
C THR A 134 17.81 -2.81 -11.66
N THR A 135 18.25 -2.94 -10.41
CA THR A 135 18.20 -4.22 -9.71
C THR A 135 16.82 -4.34 -9.07
N ILE A 136 16.13 -5.44 -9.35
CA ILE A 136 14.82 -5.77 -8.76
C ILE A 136 15.06 -6.82 -7.69
N VAL A 137 14.53 -6.58 -6.49
CA VAL A 137 14.67 -7.45 -5.33
C VAL A 137 13.29 -7.81 -4.82
N PHE A 138 13.11 -9.09 -4.51
CA PHE A 138 11.95 -9.56 -3.76
C PHE A 138 12.28 -9.55 -2.27
N ASP A 139 11.49 -8.82 -1.49
CA ASP A 139 11.62 -8.78 -0.05
C ASP A 139 10.68 -9.81 0.60
N THR A 140 11.26 -10.78 1.30
CA THR A 140 10.49 -11.87 1.93
C THR A 140 9.79 -11.44 3.22
N GLU A 141 10.20 -10.33 3.82
CA GLU A 141 9.58 -9.82 5.05
C GLU A 141 8.26 -9.10 4.74
N THR A 142 8.29 -8.21 3.75
CA THR A 142 7.10 -7.45 3.33
C THR A 142 6.28 -8.15 2.24
N MET A 143 6.81 -9.24 1.68
CA MET A 143 6.26 -10.00 0.55
C MET A 143 5.95 -9.10 -0.65
N SER A 144 6.90 -8.21 -0.96
CA SER A 144 6.77 -7.23 -2.04
C SER A 144 8.02 -7.17 -2.91
N TYR A 145 7.91 -6.47 -4.03
CA TYR A 145 9.06 -6.15 -4.86
C TYR A 145 9.47 -4.71 -4.65
N TYR A 146 10.79 -4.50 -4.64
CA TYR A 146 11.34 -3.19 -4.82
C TYR A 146 12.44 -3.19 -5.86
N SER A 147 12.75 -2.02 -6.39
CA SER A 147 13.84 -1.86 -7.35
C SER A 147 14.67 -0.64 -7.04
N TYR A 148 15.98 -0.69 -7.33
CA TYR A 148 16.90 0.41 -7.07
C TYR A 148 17.97 0.59 -8.15
N VAL A 149 18.59 1.78 -8.15
CA VAL A 149 19.75 2.15 -8.97
C VAL A 149 20.86 2.67 -8.05
N GLY A 150 22.00 1.98 -8.00
CA GLY A 150 23.17 2.32 -7.17
C GLY A 150 23.98 3.54 -7.62
N ASP A 151 23.49 4.34 -8.56
CA ASP A 151 24.17 5.58 -8.93
C ASP A 151 23.83 6.69 -7.92
N SER A 152 24.88 7.27 -7.32
CA SER A 152 24.93 8.51 -6.50
C SER A 152 23.94 9.62 -6.86
N ARG A 153 23.49 9.70 -8.11
CA ARG A 153 22.55 10.73 -8.61
C ARG A 153 21.10 10.26 -8.74
N LYS A 154 20.83 8.96 -8.59
CA LYS A 154 19.57 8.27 -8.93
C LYS A 154 19.13 7.19 -7.93
N GLY A 155 19.75 7.09 -6.75
CA GLY A 155 19.31 6.19 -5.68
C GLY A 155 17.81 6.32 -5.44
N MET A 156 17.04 5.39 -6.03
CA MET A 156 15.60 5.45 -6.11
C MET A 156 15.04 4.08 -5.87
N MET A 157 14.49 3.89 -4.68
CA MET A 157 13.76 2.69 -4.33
C MET A 157 12.32 2.87 -4.78
N MET A 158 11.82 1.97 -5.63
CA MET A 158 10.39 1.90 -5.98
C MET A 158 9.81 0.67 -5.33
N SER A 159 8.76 0.84 -4.54
CA SER A 159 8.03 -0.25 -3.90
C SER A 159 6.66 -0.38 -4.55
N GLY A 160 6.27 -1.59 -4.94
CA GLY A 160 5.00 -1.86 -5.62
C GLY A 160 4.82 -3.35 -5.92
N ARG A 161 3.57 -3.78 -6.10
CA ARG A 161 3.23 -5.16 -6.47
C ARG A 161 3.00 -5.34 -7.97
#